data_AF-A0A538MQU2-F1
#
_entry.id   AF-A0A538MQU2-F1
#
_cell.length_a   1.000
_cell.length_b   1.000
_cell.length_c   1.000
_cell.angle_alpha   90.00
_cell.angle_beta   90.00
_cell.angle_gamma   90.00
#
_symmetry.space_group_name_H-M   'P 1'
#
loop_
_entity.id
_entity.type
_entity.pdbx_description
1 polymer ?
#
loop_
_entity_poly.entity_id
_entity_poly.type
_entity_poly.pdbx_seq_one_letter_code
_entity_poly.pdbx_strand_id
1 'polypeptide(L)'
;TTDGADVGILVCGTGAGMQIAANRYPQIRAVAVNDLYTAFFARSHNDANVACLGARLVARDLAVAIVARFLATPFEGGRHQRRVDKLSAPPTVAVS
;
A
#
# COMPACT_ATOMS: atom_id res chain seq x y z
N THR A 1 15.40 -10.22 16.79
CA THR A 1 14.47 -10.48 15.67
C THR A 1 13.21 -9.69 15.95
N THR A 2 12.94 -8.61 15.21
CA THR A 2 11.68 -7.87 15.31
C THR A 2 10.67 -8.51 14.36
N ASP A 3 9.96 -9.53 14.84
CA ASP A 3 8.90 -10.25 14.10
C ASP A 3 7.62 -9.41 13.92
N GLY A 4 7.76 -8.19 13.39
CA GLY A 4 6.65 -7.39 12.87
C GLY A 4 6.55 -7.66 11.38
N ALA A 5 5.38 -8.08 10.90
CA ALA A 5 5.17 -8.31 9.47
C ALA A 5 5.62 -7.08 8.64
N ASP A 6 6.54 -7.27 7.70
CA ASP A 6 7.06 -6.21 6.81
C ASP A 6 5.98 -5.59 5.92
N VAL A 7 4.82 -6.26 5.83
CA VAL A 7 3.71 -5.92 4.93
C VAL A 7 2.36 -6.21 5.62
N GLY A 8 1.39 -5.29 5.46
CA GLY A 8 0.01 -5.45 5.94
C GLY A 8 -1.02 -5.61 4.82
N ILE A 9 -2.08 -6.39 5.07
CA ILE A 9 -3.24 -6.52 4.17
C ILE A 9 -4.50 -6.08 4.94
N LEU A 10 -5.22 -5.09 4.42
CA LEU A 10 -6.45 -4.55 5.01
C LEU A 10 -7.63 -4.80 4.07
N VAL A 11 -8.81 -5.06 4.64
CA VAL A 11 -10.02 -5.33 3.85
C VAL A 11 -11.18 -4.51 4.40
N CYS A 12 -11.89 -3.80 3.53
CA CYS A 12 -13.19 -3.21 3.83
C CYS A 12 -14.08 -3.23 2.58
N GLY A 13 -15.21 -2.52 2.56
CA GLY A 13 -16.11 -2.51 1.40
C GLY A 13 -15.41 -2.14 0.08
N THR A 14 -14.63 -1.05 0.07
CA THR A 14 -13.94 -0.54 -1.14
C THR A 14 -12.41 -0.52 -1.04
N GLY A 15 -11.86 -0.79 0.14
CA GLY A 15 -10.43 -0.60 0.46
C GLY A 15 -10.03 0.85 0.75
N ALA A 16 -10.75 1.84 0.19
CA ALA A 16 -10.40 3.26 0.29
C ALA A 16 -10.43 3.80 1.73
N GLY A 17 -11.45 3.46 2.52
CA GLY A 17 -11.54 3.94 3.91
C GLY A 17 -10.37 3.46 4.78
N MET A 18 -9.95 2.21 4.59
CA MET A 18 -8.78 1.66 5.30
C MET A 18 -7.49 2.32 4.83
N GLN A 19 -7.33 2.56 3.53
CA GLN A 19 -6.19 3.33 3.01
C GLN A 19 -6.11 4.72 3.65
N ILE A 20 -7.21 5.46 3.68
CA ILE A 20 -7.27 6.82 4.26
C ILE A 20 -6.89 6.79 5.75
N ALA A 21 -7.41 5.82 6.51
CA ALA A 21 -7.11 5.68 7.93
C ALA A 21 -5.65 5.30 8.17
N ALA A 22 -5.13 4.31 7.42
CA ALA A 22 -3.77 3.80 7.58
C ALA A 22 -2.70 4.84 7.21
N ASN A 23 -2.93 5.63 6.16
CA ASN A 23 -1.99 6.67 5.71
C ASN A 23 -1.89 7.88 6.64
N ARG A 24 -2.60 7.90 7.78
CA ARG A 24 -2.36 8.90 8.84
C ARG A 24 -1.06 8.67 9.59
N TYR A 25 -0.50 7.45 9.51
CA TYR A 25 0.78 7.11 10.11
C TYR A 25 1.89 7.32 9.07
N PRO A 26 2.87 8.20 9.31
CA PRO A 26 3.88 8.57 8.30
C PRO A 26 4.72 7.40 7.75
N GLN A 27 4.88 6.34 8.55
CA GLN A 27 5.59 5.13 8.15
C GLN A 27 4.78 4.19 7.27
N ILE A 28 3.47 4.44 7.10
CA ILE A 28 2.56 3.60 6.33
C ILE A 28 2.33 4.19 4.95
N ARG A 29 2.47 3.33 3.94
CA ARG A 29 2.16 3.59 2.53
C ARG A 29 1.13 2.57 2.09
N ALA A 30 -0.12 2.83 2.44
CA ALA A 30 -1.27 2.04 2.06
C ALA A 30 -1.80 2.44 0.68
N VAL A 31 -2.15 1.46 -0.13
CA VAL A 31 -2.77 1.64 -1.45
C VAL A 31 -3.96 0.71 -1.59
N ALA A 32 -5.10 1.24 -2.04
CA ALA A 32 -6.24 0.46 -2.46
C ALA A 32 -5.92 -0.25 -3.78
N VAL A 33 -5.85 -1.57 -3.74
CA VAL A 33 -5.41 -2.41 -4.85
C VAL A 33 -6.57 -3.34 -5.24
N ASN A 34 -7.33 -2.99 -6.26
CA ASN A 34 -8.49 -3.78 -6.71
C ASN A 34 -8.24 -4.48 -8.06
N ASP A 35 -7.00 -4.46 -8.53
CA ASP A 35 -6.55 -5.11 -9.76
C ASP A 35 -5.05 -5.43 -9.69
N LEU A 36 -4.58 -6.33 -10.55
CA LEU A 36 -3.19 -6.80 -10.57
C LEU A 36 -2.18 -5.72 -10.99
N TYR A 37 -2.60 -4.76 -11.81
CA TYR A 37 -1.75 -3.70 -12.33
C TYR A 37 -1.43 -2.71 -11.21
N THR A 38 -2.43 -2.25 -10.48
CA THR A 38 -2.29 -1.41 -9.30
C THR A 38 -1.50 -2.14 -8.21
N ALA A 39 -1.72 -3.44 -8.00
CA ALA A 39 -0.94 -4.24 -7.04
C ALA A 39 0.57 -4.23 -7.35
N PHE A 40 0.94 -4.40 -8.62
CA PHE A 40 2.33 -4.31 -9.07
C PHE A 40 2.92 -2.93 -8.79
N PHE A 41 2.29 -1.87 -9.31
CA PHE A 41 2.85 -0.52 -9.19
C PHE A 41 2.82 0.04 -7.77
N ALA A 42 1.87 -0.41 -6.93
CA ALA A 42 1.87 -0.10 -5.51
C ALA A 42 3.19 -0.52 -4.86
N ARG A 43 3.71 -1.71 -5.18
CA ARG A 43 5.01 -2.16 -4.68
C ARG A 43 6.17 -1.58 -5.46
N SER A 44 6.19 -1.76 -6.79
CA SER A 44 7.36 -1.47 -7.62
C SER A 44 7.72 0.02 -7.64
N HIS A 45 6.73 0.91 -7.59
CA HIS A 45 6.94 2.36 -7.67
C HIS A 45 6.74 3.09 -6.34
N ASN A 46 5.86 2.62 -5.46
CA ASN A 46 5.51 3.36 -4.25
C ASN A 46 6.06 2.71 -2.98
N ASP A 47 6.73 1.56 -3.11
CA ASP A 47 7.16 0.73 -1.99
C ASP A 47 6.06 0.61 -0.92
N ALA A 48 4.82 0.37 -1.37
CA ALA A 48 3.68 0.27 -0.48
C ALA A 48 3.89 -0.89 0.49
N ASN A 49 3.79 -0.63 1.79
CA ASN A 49 3.88 -1.67 2.83
C ASN A 49 2.50 -2.11 3.31
N VAL A 50 1.42 -1.52 2.78
CA VAL A 50 0.04 -1.97 3.06
C VAL A 50 -0.78 -2.02 1.77
N ALA A 51 -1.47 -3.14 1.55
CA ALA A 51 -2.47 -3.29 0.48
C ALA A 51 -3.87 -3.28 1.07
N CYS A 52 -4.76 -2.44 0.53
CA CYS A 52 -6.16 -2.35 0.94
C CYS A 52 -7.07 -2.93 -0.15
N LEU A 53 -7.88 -3.94 0.18
CA LEU A 53 -8.79 -4.60 -0.75
C LEU A 53 -10.25 -4.19 -0.52
N GLY A 54 -11.00 -4.04 -1.61
CA GLY A 54 -12.43 -3.83 -1.60
C GLY A 54 -13.23 -5.12 -1.70
N ALA A 55 -13.76 -5.62 -0.58
CA ALA A 55 -14.59 -6.83 -0.53
C ALA A 55 -15.89 -6.75 -1.37
N ARG A 56 -16.37 -5.53 -1.70
CA ARG A 56 -17.51 -5.32 -2.61
C ARG A 56 -17.09 -5.15 -4.07
N LEU A 57 -15.79 -5.11 -4.36
CA LEU A 57 -15.24 -4.77 -5.67
C LEU A 57 -14.52 -5.94 -6.33
N VAL A 58 -13.84 -6.77 -5.54
CA VAL A 58 -13.04 -7.89 -6.05
C VAL A 58 -13.60 -9.25 -5.61
N ALA A 59 -13.72 -10.16 -6.57
CA ALA A 59 -14.03 -11.56 -6.28
C ALA A 59 -12.86 -12.23 -5.53
N ARG A 60 -13.15 -13.28 -4.77
CA ARG A 60 -12.17 -13.98 -3.90
C ARG A 60 -10.90 -14.39 -4.65
N ASP A 61 -11.04 -15.03 -5.81
CA ASP A 61 -9.88 -15.56 -6.54
C ASP A 61 -9.00 -14.43 -7.09
N LEU A 62 -9.61 -13.33 -7.55
CA LEU A 62 -8.88 -12.13 -7.94
C LEU A 62 -8.19 -11.47 -6.74
N ALA A 63 -8.84 -11.41 -5.59
CA ALA A 63 -8.24 -10.88 -4.36
C ALA A 63 -6.98 -11.67 -3.96
N VAL A 64 -7.03 -13.01 -4.04
CA VAL A 64 -5.86 -13.87 -3.80
C VAL A 64 -4.74 -13.57 -4.79
N ALA A 65 -5.06 -13.44 -6.08
CA ALA A 65 -4.08 -13.10 -7.11
C ALA A 65 -3.46 -11.70 -6.90
N ILE A 66 -4.26 -10.72 -6.47
CA ILE A 66 -3.80 -9.37 -6.12
C ILE A 66 -2.81 -9.41 -4.95
N VAL A 67 -3.16 -10.12 -3.86
CA VAL A 67 -2.27 -10.25 -2.70
C VAL A 67 -0.98 -10.95 -3.10
N ALA A 68 -1.06 -12.05 -3.87
CA ALA A 68 0.13 -12.75 -4.35
C ALA A 68 1.01 -11.83 -5.21
N ARG A 69 0.43 -11.06 -6.13
CA ARG A 69 1.16 -10.10 -6.96
C ARG A 69 1.83 -9.01 -6.11
N PHE A 70 1.12 -8.47 -5.12
CA PHE A 70 1.67 -7.48 -4.20
C PHE A 70 2.85 -8.06 -3.41
N LEU A 71 2.70 -9.21 -2.77
CA LEU A 71 3.78 -9.81 -1.97
C LEU A 71 5.01 -10.20 -2.80
N ALA A 72 4.81 -10.66 -4.05
CA ALA A 72 5.90 -11.08 -4.93
C ALA A 72 6.62 -9.93 -5.66
N THR A 73 6.09 -8.71 -5.63
CA THR A 73 6.65 -7.60 -6.40
C THR A 73 7.75 -6.87 -5.60
N PRO A 74 9.01 -6.86 -6.09
CA PRO A 74 10.07 -6.09 -5.47
C PRO A 74 9.90 -4.58 -5.75
N PHE A 75 10.44 -3.76 -4.86
CA PHE A 75 10.54 -2.32 -5.10
C PHE A 75 11.68 -2.02 -6.08
N GLU A 76 11.43 -1.14 -7.06
CA GLU A 76 12.42 -0.84 -8.12
C GLU A 76 13.46 0.22 -7.70
N GLY A 77 13.20 1.01 -6.65
CA GLY A 77 14.12 2.05 -6.20
C GLY A 77 14.37 3.13 -7.28
N GLY A 78 15.62 3.57 -7.42
CA GLY A 78 16.03 4.54 -8.44
C GLY A 78 15.21 5.84 -8.39
N ARG A 79 14.54 6.19 -9.51
CA ARG A 79 13.72 7.41 -9.58
C ARG A 79 12.53 7.41 -8.62
N HIS A 80 12.10 6.23 -8.17
CA HIS A 80 10.95 6.04 -7.28
C HIS A 80 11.30 6.32 -5.82
N GLN A 81 12.55 6.04 -5.40
CA GLN A 81 13.04 6.30 -4.04
C GLN A 81 12.79 7.75 -3.62
N ARG A 82 13.17 8.71 -4.47
CA ARG A 82 12.97 10.15 -4.21
C ARG A 82 11.52 10.54 -3.94
N ARG A 83 10.55 9.77 -4.43
CA ARG A 83 9.11 10.00 -4.16
C ARG A 83 8.71 9.39 -2.83
N VAL A 84 9.16 8.17 -2.56
CA VAL A 84 8.95 7.47 -1.28
C VAL A 84 9.51 8.27 -0.10
N ASP A 85 10.70 8.86 -0.26
CA ASP A 85 11.33 9.67 0.79
C ASP A 85 10.47 10.91 1.14
N LYS A 86 9.89 11.57 0.14
CA LYS A 86 9.00 12.71 0.33
C LYS A 86 7.69 12.35 1.04
N LEU A 87 7.19 11.13 0.81
CA LEU A 87 5.96 10.65 1.43
C LEU A 87 6.18 10.21 2.88
N SER A 88 7.37 9.69 3.20
CA SER A 88 7.69 9.13 4.51
C SER A 88 8.12 10.20 5.53
N ALA A 89 8.47 11.39 5.05
CA ALA A 89 8.78 12.57 5.87
C ALA A 89 7.96 13.79 5.38
N PRO A 90 6.62 13.76 5.52
CA PRO A 90 5.80 14.89 5.11
C PRO A 90 6.18 16.11 5.97
N PRO A 91 6.29 17.32 5.38
CA PRO A 91 6.59 18.51 6.15
C PRO A 91 5.49 18.74 7.19
N THR A 92 5.88 18.97 8.45
CA THR A 92 4.93 19.37 9.49
C THR A 92 4.37 20.73 9.12
N VAL A 93 3.13 20.75 8.66
CA VAL A 93 2.39 22.00 8.52
C VAL A 93 1.89 22.33 9.93
N ALA A 94 2.52 23.32 10.57
CA ALA A 94 1.98 23.88 11.79
C ALA A 94 0.59 24.45 11.46
N VAL A 95 -0.45 23.80 11.97
CA VAL A 95 -1.81 24.34 11.89
C VAL A 95 -1.87 25.41 12.98
N SER A 96 -1.70 26.67 12.56
CA SER A 96 -1.98 27.86 13.38
C SER A 96 -3.47 28.05 13.56
#